data_AF-A0A954CF08-F1
#
_entry.id   AF-A0A954CF08-F1
#
_cell.length_a   1.000
_cell.length_b   1.000
_cell.length_c   1.000
_cell.angle_alpha   90.00
_cell.angle_beta   90.00
_cell.angle_gamma   90.00
#
_symmetry.space_group_name_H-M   'P 1'
#
loop_
_entity.id
_entity.type
_entity.pdbx_description
1 polymer ?
#
loop_
_entity_poly.entity_id
_entity_poly.type
_entity_poly.pdbx_seq_one_letter_code
_entity_poly.pdbx_strand_id
1 'polypeptide(L)'
;SYGVHVARLAGLPPAVVARAEEVLHCLERCSEGRSLARMIDDLPLFSAARAAEAAAAPAPPTAVEQALAAVNPDDLSPRDALEVVYRLARLLAERS
;
A
#
# COMPACT_ATOMS: atom_id res chain seq x y z
N SER A 1 -25.47 -10.47 13.95
CA SER A 1 -24.95 -10.92 12.63
C SER A 1 -24.15 -12.21 12.80
N TYR A 2 -24.48 -13.25 12.02
CA TYR A 2 -23.83 -14.58 12.09
C TYR A 2 -22.42 -14.57 11.47
N GLY A 3 -22.14 -13.70 10.49
CA GLY A 3 -20.87 -13.66 9.77
C GLY A 3 -19.67 -13.24 10.64
N VAL A 4 -19.85 -12.23 11.51
CA VAL A 4 -18.81 -11.81 12.46
C VAL A 4 -18.56 -12.89 13.51
N HIS A 5 -19.61 -13.59 13.94
CA HIS A 5 -19.52 -14.67 14.91
C HIS A 5 -18.71 -15.86 14.36
N VAL A 6 -18.92 -16.20 13.07
CA VAL A 6 -18.11 -17.23 12.39
C VAL A 6 -16.67 -16.78 12.19
N ALA A 7 -16.41 -15.49 11.90
CA ALA A 7 -15.05 -14.97 11.80
C ALA A 7 -14.28 -15.09 13.13
N ARG A 8 -14.96 -14.91 14.27
CA ARG A 8 -14.39 -15.13 15.60
C ARG A 8 -14.04 -16.61 15.84
N LEU A 9 -14.92 -17.52 15.43
CA LEU A 9 -14.69 -18.97 15.50
C LEU A 9 -13.58 -19.44 14.56
N ALA A 10 -13.36 -18.73 13.45
CA ALA A 10 -12.28 -18.98 12.49
C ALA A 10 -10.90 -18.49 12.97
N GLY A 11 -10.79 -17.95 14.20
CA GLY A 11 -9.52 -17.54 14.79
C GLY A 11 -8.96 -16.22 14.25
N LEU A 12 -9.80 -15.37 13.65
CA LEU A 12 -9.35 -14.03 13.24
C LEU A 12 -8.91 -13.21 14.46
N PRO A 13 -7.90 -12.33 14.32
CA PRO A 13 -7.42 -11.51 15.44
C PRO A 13 -8.55 -10.67 16.05
N PRO A 14 -8.57 -10.50 17.39
CA PRO A 14 -9.67 -9.81 18.08
C PRO A 14 -9.85 -8.37 17.61
N ALA A 15 -8.76 -7.70 17.21
CA ALA A 15 -8.79 -6.37 16.61
C ALA A 15 -9.57 -6.32 15.29
N VAL A 16 -9.52 -7.38 14.48
CA VAL A 16 -10.22 -7.47 13.18
C VAL A 16 -11.72 -7.74 13.39
N VAL A 17 -12.06 -8.58 14.38
CA VAL A 17 -13.47 -8.90 14.70
C VAL A 17 -14.18 -7.70 15.31
N ALA A 18 -13.58 -7.04 16.30
CA ALA A 18 -14.14 -5.82 16.90
C ALA A 18 -14.37 -4.72 15.83
N ARG A 19 -13.45 -4.64 14.86
CA ARG A 19 -13.55 -3.69 13.75
C ARG A 19 -14.71 -3.99 12.81
N ALA A 20 -14.92 -5.25 12.47
CA ALA A 20 -16.06 -5.66 11.64
C ALA A 20 -17.40 -5.34 12.33
N GLU A 21 -17.46 -5.41 13.66
CA GLU A 21 -18.64 -5.03 14.45
C GLU A 21 -18.92 -3.52 14.39
N GLU A 22 -17.89 -2.68 14.52
CA GLU A 22 -18.03 -1.22 14.40
C GLU A 22 -18.52 -0.80 13.01
N VAL A 23 -17.96 -1.39 11.96
CA VAL A 23 -18.35 -1.12 10.57
C VAL A 23 -19.80 -1.55 10.34
N LEU A 24 -20.16 -2.75 10.80
CA LEU A 24 -21.53 -3.25 10.68
C LEU A 24 -22.52 -2.34 11.41
N HIS A 25 -22.21 -1.92 12.64
CA HIS A 25 -23.04 -0.99 13.40
C HIS A 25 -23.17 0.37 12.71
N CYS A 26 -22.11 0.86 12.06
CA CYS A 26 -22.16 2.08 11.26
C CYS A 26 -23.08 1.93 10.03
N LEU A 27 -23.03 0.78 9.36
CA LEU A 27 -23.88 0.46 8.21
C LEU A 27 -25.35 0.30 8.60
N GLU A 28 -25.63 -0.39 9.71
CA GLU A 28 -26.98 -0.54 10.26
C GLU A 28 -27.60 0.80 10.65
N ARG A 29 -26.79 1.76 11.13
CA ARG A 29 -27.23 3.11 11.48
C ARG A 29 -27.41 4.06 10.31
N CYS A 30 -26.86 3.72 9.14
CA CYS A 30 -26.86 4.57 7.95
C CYS A 30 -27.69 3.96 6.81
N SER A 31 -28.79 3.26 7.11
CA SER A 31 -29.66 2.59 6.13
C SER A 31 -30.29 3.50 5.06
N GLU A 32 -29.95 4.80 5.00
CA GLU A 32 -30.45 5.77 4.03
C GLU A 32 -29.30 6.47 3.29
N GLY A 33 -28.81 5.83 2.22
CA GLY A 33 -28.39 6.54 1.01
C GLY A 33 -26.98 7.17 0.92
N ARG A 34 -26.05 6.94 1.86
CA ARG A 34 -24.64 7.35 1.67
C ARG A 34 -23.78 6.23 1.08
N SER A 35 -22.95 6.58 0.10
CA SER A 35 -22.03 5.65 -0.58
C SER A 35 -21.06 5.01 0.42
N LEU A 36 -21.13 3.69 0.51
CA LEU A 36 -20.35 2.82 1.38
C LEU A 36 -18.83 3.09 1.28
N ALA A 37 -18.34 3.49 0.10
CA ALA A 37 -16.94 3.79 -0.16
C ALA A 37 -16.41 5.00 0.64
N ARG A 38 -17.18 6.10 0.70
CA ARG A 38 -16.76 7.32 1.41
C ARG A 38 -16.69 7.11 2.92
N MET A 39 -17.55 6.22 3.43
CA MET A 39 -17.58 5.87 4.85
C MET A 39 -16.47 4.91 5.24
N ILE A 40 -16.00 4.06 4.31
CA ILE A 40 -14.81 3.23 4.55
C ILE A 40 -13.56 4.12 4.70
N ASP A 41 -13.47 5.17 3.89
CA ASP A 41 -12.36 6.15 3.95
C ASP A 41 -12.36 7.00 5.23
N ASP A 42 -13.54 7.32 5.78
CA ASP A 42 -13.68 8.13 7.02
C ASP A 42 -13.41 7.35 8.31
N LEU A 43 -12.99 6.08 8.19
CA LEU A 43 -12.70 5.27 9.36
C LEU A 43 -11.27 5.51 9.87
N PRO A 44 -11.09 5.67 11.20
CA PRO A 44 -9.85 6.17 11.80
C PRO A 44 -8.63 5.30 11.49
N LEU A 45 -8.79 3.98 11.37
CA LEU A 45 -7.70 3.05 11.06
C LEU A 45 -7.08 3.27 9.66
N PHE A 46 -7.90 3.57 8.65
CA PHE A 46 -7.42 3.83 7.28
C PHE A 46 -6.86 5.25 7.14
N SER A 47 -7.45 6.21 7.87
CA SER A 47 -6.91 7.57 7.96
C SER A 47 -5.55 7.61 8.66
N ALA A 48 -5.32 6.76 9.67
CA ALA A 48 -4.07 6.71 10.42
C ALA A 48 -2.92 6.12 9.59
N ALA A 49 -3.18 5.06 8.82
CA ALA A 49 -2.20 4.49 7.89
C ALA A 49 -1.81 5.52 6.80
N ARG A 50 -2.81 6.19 6.21
CA ARG A 50 -2.57 7.22 5.20
C ARG A 50 -1.89 8.47 5.76
N ALA A 51 -2.20 8.87 6.99
CA ALA A 51 -1.53 9.97 7.67
C ALA A 51 -0.08 9.63 8.00
N ALA A 52 0.22 8.39 8.38
CA ALA A 52 1.59 7.91 8.57
C ALA A 52 2.37 7.88 7.25
N GLU A 53 1.75 7.45 6.16
CA GLU A 53 2.34 7.49 4.81
C GLU A 53 2.54 8.92 4.30
N ALA A 54 1.62 9.85 4.58
CA ALA A 54 1.75 11.26 4.20
C ALA A 54 2.76 12.03 5.07
N ALA A 55 2.98 11.60 6.31
CA ALA A 55 3.98 12.17 7.21
C ALA A 55 5.40 11.65 6.95
N ALA A 56 5.54 10.53 6.25
CA ALA A 56 6.82 10.05 5.75
C ALA A 56 7.24 10.94 4.57
N ALA A 57 8.22 11.83 4.78
CA ALA A 57 8.87 12.51 3.68
C ALA A 57 9.36 11.46 2.66
N PRO A 58 9.16 11.68 1.35
CA PRO A 58 9.65 10.74 0.35
C PRO A 58 11.14 10.53 0.57
N ALA A 59 11.55 9.27 0.69
CA ALA A 59 12.95 8.94 0.82
C ALA A 59 13.72 9.54 -0.36
N PRO A 60 14.95 10.05 -0.16
CA PRO A 60 15.74 10.55 -1.27
C PRO A 60 15.94 9.42 -2.29
N PRO A 61 15.92 9.74 -3.60
CA PRO A 61 16.07 8.73 -4.65
C PRO A 61 17.41 8.03 -4.48
N THR A 62 17.37 6.71 -4.54
CA THR A 62 18.51 5.83 -4.39
C THR A 62 19.42 5.91 -5.61
N ALA A 63 20.67 5.47 -5.48
CA ALA A 63 21.62 5.47 -6.60
C ALA A 63 21.10 4.69 -7.82
N VAL A 64 20.33 3.61 -7.59
CA VAL A 64 19.69 2.81 -8.65
C VAL A 64 18.57 3.59 -9.33
N GLU A 65 17.70 4.25 -8.56
CA GLU A 65 16.60 5.06 -9.09
C GLU A 65 17.12 6.25 -9.91
N GLN A 66 18.18 6.92 -9.43
CA GLN A 66 18.83 8.00 -10.16
C GLN A 66 19.49 7.49 -11.46
N ALA A 67 20.19 6.35 -11.39
CA ALA A 67 20.81 5.76 -12.56
C ALA A 67 19.78 5.32 -13.61
N LEU A 68 18.64 4.76 -13.19
CA LEU A 68 17.56 4.35 -14.07
C LEU A 68 16.81 5.54 -14.69
N ALA A 69 16.57 6.61 -13.92
CA ALA A 69 15.91 7.82 -14.42
C ALA A 69 16.71 8.53 -15.53
N ALA A 70 18.02 8.32 -15.59
CA ALA A 70 18.90 8.86 -16.63
C ALA A 70 18.94 8.00 -17.91
N VAL A 71 18.27 6.85 -17.96
CA VAL A 71 18.29 5.95 -19.11
C VAL A 71 17.18 6.30 -20.10
N ASN A 72 17.55 6.56 -21.36
CA ASN A 72 16.60 6.59 -22.47
C ASN A 72 16.66 5.26 -23.24
N PRO A 73 15.70 4.34 -23.09
CA PRO A 73 15.75 3.02 -23.71
C PRO A 73 15.69 3.07 -25.26
N ASP A 74 15.07 4.10 -25.83
CA ASP A 74 14.90 4.23 -27.28
C ASP A 74 16.22 4.57 -28.00
N ASP A 75 17.20 5.12 -27.28
CA ASP A 75 18.51 5.51 -27.82
C ASP A 75 19.60 4.44 -27.59
N LEU A 76 19.26 3.30 -26.99
CA LEU A 76 20.24 2.26 -26.66
C LEU A 76 20.36 1.22 -27.76
N SER A 77 21.60 0.86 -28.10
CA SER A 77 21.83 -0.39 -28.81
C SER A 77 21.57 -1.59 -27.87
N PRO A 78 21.32 -2.79 -28.41
CA PRO A 78 21.16 -4.00 -27.58
C PRO A 78 22.34 -4.26 -26.63
N ARG A 79 23.55 -3.87 -27.04
CA ARG A 79 24.75 -3.99 -26.20
C ARG A 79 24.73 -2.97 -25.06
N ASP A 80 24.41 -1.71 -25.35
CA ASP A 80 24.38 -0.65 -24.34
C ASP A 80 23.29 -0.92 -23.29
N ALA A 81 22.13 -1.44 -23.72
CA ALA A 81 21.07 -1.87 -22.83
C ALA A 81 21.55 -2.94 -21.84
N LEU A 82 22.35 -3.91 -22.31
CA LEU A 82 22.93 -4.94 -21.45
C LEU A 82 23.94 -4.34 -20.44
N GLU A 83 24.76 -3.38 -20.88
CA GLU A 83 25.69 -2.67 -19.99
C GLU A 83 24.95 -1.87 -18.90
N VAL A 84 23.84 -1.23 -19.24
CA VAL A 84 22.95 -0.57 -18.27
C VAL A 84 22.41 -1.57 -17.23
N VAL A 85 21.96 -2.75 -17.65
CA VAL A 85 21.46 -3.79 -16.73
C VAL A 85 22.55 -4.24 -15.76
N TYR A 86 23.77 -4.49 -16.25
CA TYR A 86 24.90 -4.86 -15.38
C TYR A 86 25.25 -3.74 -14.38
N ARG A 87 25.23 -2.49 -14.82
CA ARG A 87 25.46 -1.34 -13.96
C ARG A 87 24.42 -1.26 -12.84
N LEU A 88 23.14 -1.44 -13.16
CA LEU A 88 22.06 -1.42 -12.17
C LEU A 88 22.17 -2.58 -11.17
N ALA A 89 22.50 -3.79 -11.65
CA ALA A 89 22.71 -4.95 -10.78
C ALA A 89 23.86 -4.74 -9.79
N ARG A 90 24.95 -4.11 -10.23
CA ARG A 90 26.07 -3.74 -9.36
C ARG A 90 25.66 -2.72 -8.29
N LEU A 91 24.94 -1.67 -8.67
CA LEU A 91 24.43 -0.67 -7.73
C LEU A 91 23.46 -1.26 -6.69
N LEU A 92 22.71 -2.30 -7.05
CA LEU A 92 21.86 -3.06 -6.12
C LEU A 92 22.70 -3.90 -5.14
N ALA A 93 23.75 -4.57 -5.62
CA ALA A 93 24.64 -5.38 -4.79
C ALA A 93 25.48 -4.55 -3.80
N GLU A 94 25.84 -3.31 -4.15
CA GLU A 94 26.55 -2.39 -3.26
C GLU A 94 25.67 -1.86 -2.11
N ARG A 95 24.36 -2.13 -2.15
CA ARG A 95 23.39 -1.73 -1.12
C ARG A 95 23.08 -2.85 -0.12
N SER A 96 23.41 -4.11 -0.42
CA SER A 96 23.25 -5.28 0.46
C SER A 96 24.45 -5.48 1.36
#